data_AF-J6UCZ3-F1
#
_entry.id   AF-J6UCZ3-F1
#
_cell.length_a   1.000
_cell.length_b   1.000
_cell.length_c   1.000
_cell.angle_alpha   90.00
_cell.angle_beta   90.00
_cell.angle_gamma   90.00
#
_symmetry.space_group_name_H-M   'P 1'
#
loop_
_entity.id
_entity.type
_entity.pdbx_description
1 polymer ?
#
loop_
_entity_poly.entity_id
_entity_poly.type
_entity_poly.pdbx_seq_one_letter_code
_entity_poly.pdbx_strand_id
1 'polypeptide(L)'
;MGRPSEFSQDIADAICERLSDGQSLRMICAASDMPSASTVFRWLQQHSDFREQYARAREAQADHMAEEILAIADTPQEGERREESADGYKVIREDMLGHRRLQVDARKWLMARMAPKKYGDKVTSEVTGADGGPVEVVGRIERVIVKPNVPRAEDADG
;
A
#
# COMPACT_ATOMS: atom_id res chain seq x y z
N MET A 1 -31.68 -11.33 11.41
CA MET A 1 -31.52 -10.48 10.21
C MET A 1 -30.28 -10.96 9.46
N GLY A 2 -30.32 -11.02 8.13
CA GLY A 2 -29.16 -11.42 7.32
C GLY A 2 -28.14 -10.28 7.21
N ARG A 3 -26.88 -10.62 6.91
CA ARG A 3 -25.83 -9.61 6.66
C ARG A 3 -26.20 -8.78 5.42
N PRO A 4 -25.92 -7.46 5.41
CA PRO A 4 -26.18 -6.62 4.24
C PRO A 4 -25.45 -7.12 2.98
N SER A 5 -26.17 -7.16 1.86
CA SER A 5 -25.65 -7.59 0.55
C SER A 5 -25.78 -6.53 -0.53
N GLU A 6 -26.76 -5.63 -0.43
CA GLU A 6 -26.95 -4.49 -1.33
C GLU A 6 -26.17 -3.27 -0.86
N PHE A 7 -25.66 -2.49 -1.82
CA PHE A 7 -24.87 -1.29 -1.51
C PHE A 7 -25.73 -0.27 -0.76
N SER A 8 -25.18 0.25 0.33
CA SER A 8 -25.75 1.34 1.12
C SER A 8 -24.64 2.34 1.42
N GLN A 9 -24.89 3.61 1.15
CA GLN A 9 -23.93 4.67 1.42
C GLN A 9 -23.63 4.78 2.93
N ASP A 10 -24.63 4.64 3.79
CA ASP A 10 -24.46 4.68 5.25
C ASP A 10 -23.50 3.57 5.75
N ILE A 11 -23.61 2.36 5.18
CA ILE A 11 -22.72 1.25 5.51
C ILE A 11 -21.31 1.51 4.96
N ALA A 12 -21.21 2.05 3.75
CA ALA A 12 -19.93 2.43 3.15
C ALA A 12 -19.20 3.48 4.00
N ASP A 13 -19.92 4.50 4.45
CA ASP A 13 -19.40 5.56 5.33
C ASP A 13 -18.92 4.98 6.66
N ALA A 14 -19.72 4.11 7.29
CA ALA A 14 -19.35 3.45 8.54
C ALA A 14 -18.11 2.55 8.41
N ILE A 15 -17.93 1.89 7.25
CA ILE A 15 -16.70 1.13 6.95
C ILE A 15 -15.51 2.09 6.86
N CYS A 16 -15.64 3.18 6.12
CA CYS A 16 -14.58 4.17 5.93
C CYS A 16 -14.17 4.84 7.24
N GLU A 17 -15.12 5.18 8.11
CA GLU A 17 -14.86 5.74 9.44
C GLU A 17 -14.06 4.76 10.30
N ARG A 18 -14.54 3.52 10.46
CA ARG A 18 -13.85 2.50 11.25
C ARG A 18 -12.46 2.14 10.70
N LEU A 19 -12.28 2.16 9.38
CA LEU A 19 -10.96 1.96 8.77
C LEU A 19 -10.01 3.09 9.15
N SER A 20 -10.48 4.33 9.08
CA SER A 20 -9.70 5.53 9.42
C SER A 20 -9.28 5.52 10.88
N ASP A 21 -10.14 4.98 11.77
CA ASP A 21 -9.87 4.75 13.20
C ASP A 21 -8.96 3.55 13.49
N GLY A 22 -8.28 3.00 12.48
CA GLY A 22 -7.29 1.94 12.66
C GLY A 22 -7.83 0.51 12.55
N GLN A 23 -9.14 0.29 12.51
CA GLN A 23 -9.67 -1.08 12.43
C GLN A 23 -9.33 -1.73 11.09
N SER A 24 -9.07 -3.04 11.11
CA SER A 24 -8.91 -3.80 9.87
C SER A 24 -10.27 -4.10 9.23
N LEU A 25 -10.33 -4.16 7.90
CA LEU A 25 -11.55 -4.60 7.19
C LEU A 25 -12.05 -5.97 7.68
N ARG A 26 -11.13 -6.87 8.05
CA ARG A 26 -11.49 -8.17 8.64
C ARG A 26 -12.27 -8.01 9.94
N MET A 27 -11.84 -7.12 10.82
CA MET A 27 -12.52 -6.84 12.09
C MET A 27 -13.88 -6.18 11.85
N ILE A 28 -13.95 -5.21 10.94
CA ILE A 28 -15.21 -4.54 10.58
C ILE A 28 -16.24 -5.56 10.06
N CYS A 29 -15.86 -6.39 9.09
CA CYS A 29 -16.74 -7.40 8.48
C CYS A 29 -17.05 -8.61 9.40
N ALA A 30 -16.45 -8.67 10.59
CA ALA A 30 -16.80 -9.67 11.60
C ALA A 30 -18.11 -9.33 12.29
N ALA A 31 -18.46 -8.05 12.39
CA ALA A 31 -19.70 -7.59 13.00
C ALA A 31 -20.94 -8.06 12.22
N SER A 32 -22.03 -8.34 12.92
CA SER A 32 -23.25 -8.93 12.33
C SER A 32 -24.05 -7.93 11.48
N ASP A 33 -23.92 -6.64 11.77
CA ASP A 33 -24.48 -5.50 11.05
C ASP A 33 -23.67 -5.13 9.79
N MET A 34 -22.48 -5.73 9.60
CA MET A 34 -21.56 -5.39 8.52
C MET A 34 -21.61 -6.40 7.36
N PRO A 35 -21.37 -5.94 6.12
CA PRO A 35 -21.27 -6.80 4.95
C PRO A 35 -20.05 -7.72 5.05
N SER A 36 -20.06 -8.81 4.28
CA SER A 36 -18.87 -9.66 4.13
C SER A 36 -17.74 -8.93 3.39
N ALA A 37 -16.49 -9.34 3.60
CA ALA A 37 -15.36 -8.77 2.85
C ALA A 37 -15.53 -8.90 1.33
N SER A 38 -16.07 -10.02 0.84
CA SER A 38 -16.37 -10.23 -0.58
C SER A 38 -17.40 -9.23 -1.10
N THR A 39 -18.42 -8.91 -0.30
CA THR A 39 -19.42 -7.89 -0.62
C THR A 39 -18.77 -6.52 -0.74
N VAL A 40 -17.91 -6.13 0.21
CA VAL A 40 -17.20 -4.85 0.19
C VAL A 40 -16.30 -4.74 -1.05
N PHE A 41 -15.52 -5.78 -1.37
CA PHE A 41 -14.67 -5.77 -2.56
C PHE A 41 -15.47 -5.68 -3.86
N ARG A 42 -16.67 -6.28 -3.92
CA ARG A 42 -17.58 -6.11 -5.06
C ARG A 42 -18.07 -4.67 -5.16
N TRP A 43 -18.47 -4.05 -4.05
CA TRP A 43 -18.88 -2.63 -4.05
C TRP A 43 -17.74 -1.71 -4.49
N LEU A 44 -16.53 -1.97 -4.01
CA LEU A 44 -15.32 -1.23 -4.42
C LEU A 44 -15.01 -1.36 -5.91
N GLN A 45 -15.50 -2.39 -6.62
CA GLN A 45 -15.36 -2.49 -8.07
C GLN A 45 -16.46 -1.72 -8.80
N GLN A 46 -17.69 -1.80 -8.29
CA GLN A 46 -18.90 -1.28 -8.94
C GLN A 46 -19.13 0.23 -8.70
N HIS A 47 -18.66 0.78 -7.59
CA HIS A 47 -18.93 2.17 -7.20
C HIS A 47 -17.62 2.97 -7.10
N SER A 48 -17.40 3.91 -8.02
CA SER A 48 -16.21 4.78 -8.04
C SER A 48 -16.08 5.64 -6.80
N ASP A 49 -17.17 6.24 -6.36
CA ASP A 49 -17.17 7.23 -5.30
C ASP A 49 -16.82 6.57 -3.96
N PHE A 50 -17.37 5.36 -3.72
CA PHE A 50 -17.00 4.54 -2.57
C PHE A 50 -15.53 4.12 -2.63
N ARG A 51 -15.02 3.74 -3.81
CA ARG A 51 -13.61 3.37 -3.98
C ARG A 51 -12.67 4.53 -3.65
N GLU A 52 -13.01 5.76 -4.05
CA GLU A 52 -12.25 6.96 -3.70
C GLU A 52 -12.31 7.28 -2.20
N GLN A 53 -13.51 7.20 -1.61
CA GLN A 53 -13.69 7.40 -0.16
C GLN A 53 -12.90 6.37 0.64
N TYR A 54 -12.95 5.09 0.24
CA TYR A 54 -12.22 4.01 0.86
C TYR A 54 -10.70 4.20 0.73
N ALA A 55 -10.21 4.70 -0.42
CA ALA A 55 -8.80 5.03 -0.58
C ALA A 55 -8.36 6.13 0.41
N ARG A 56 -9.14 7.20 0.54
CA ARG A 56 -8.89 8.25 1.55
C ARG A 56 -8.94 7.72 2.98
N ALA A 57 -9.87 6.82 3.29
CA ALA A 57 -9.93 6.16 4.60
C ALA A 57 -8.69 5.31 4.89
N ARG A 58 -8.11 4.65 3.87
CA ARG A 58 -6.84 3.92 4.02
C ARG A 58 -5.65 4.85 4.21
N GLU A 59 -5.65 6.03 3.60
CA GLU A 59 -4.64 7.06 3.87
C GLU A 59 -4.74 7.55 5.31
N ALA A 60 -5.95 7.87 5.80
CA ALA A 60 -6.18 8.28 7.20
C ALA A 60 -5.85 7.16 8.19
N GLN A 61 -6.12 5.89 7.83
CA GLN A 61 -5.70 4.74 8.62
C GLN A 61 -4.18 4.69 8.83
N ALA A 62 -3.39 5.09 7.82
CA ALA A 62 -1.94 5.15 7.95
C ALA A 62 -1.51 6.21 8.98
N ASP A 63 -2.25 7.32 9.08
CA ASP A 63 -2.01 8.34 10.10
C ASP A 63 -2.32 7.80 11.50
N HIS A 64 -3.42 7.06 11.68
CA HIS A 64 -3.73 6.39 12.94
C HIS A 64 -2.63 5.38 13.34
N MET A 65 -2.15 4.58 12.39
CA MET A 65 -1.06 3.62 12.63
C MET A 65 0.24 4.32 13.05
N ALA A 66 0.49 5.56 12.59
CA ALA A 66 1.64 6.34 13.01
C ALA A 66 1.58 6.68 14.50
N GLU A 67 0.42 7.09 15.00
CA GLU A 67 0.19 7.35 16.43
C GLU A 67 0.28 6.07 17.26
N GLU A 68 -0.26 4.95 16.77
CA GLU A 68 -0.11 3.65 17.43
C GLU A 68 1.37 3.22 17.54
N ILE A 69 2.19 3.49 16.53
CA ILE A 69 3.63 3.17 16.58
C ILE A 69 4.30 3.89 17.76
N LEU A 70 3.95 5.16 18.02
CA LEU A 70 4.49 5.90 19.17
C LEU A 70 4.07 5.24 20.48
N ALA A 71 2.77 4.95 20.65
CA ALA A 71 2.27 4.27 21.83
C ALA A 71 2.95 2.91 22.06
N ILE A 72 3.15 2.12 21.00
CA ILE A 72 3.85 0.83 21.06
C ILE A 72 5.32 1.02 21.40
N ALA A 73 5.99 2.06 20.91
CA ALA A 73 7.41 2.33 21.17
C ALA A 73 7.67 2.86 22.59
N ASP A 74 6.69 3.53 23.19
CA ASP A 74 6.82 4.11 24.54
C ASP A 74 6.32 3.18 25.65
N THR A 75 5.51 2.17 25.32
CA THR A 75 4.88 1.27 26.31
C THR A 75 5.56 -0.11 26.32
N PRO A 76 6.31 -0.47 27.38
CA PRO A 76 6.82 -1.83 27.57
C PRO A 76 5.71 -2.87 27.61
N GLN A 77 5.96 -4.04 27.04
CA GLN A 77 5.08 -5.19 27.11
C GLN A 77 5.82 -6.30 27.85
N GLU A 78 5.49 -6.50 29.12
CA GLU A 78 6.08 -7.59 29.90
C GLU A 78 5.63 -8.96 29.37
N GLY A 79 6.57 -9.88 29.27
CA GLY A 79 6.28 -11.27 28.92
C GLY A 79 7.35 -12.21 29.43
N GLU A 80 7.11 -13.50 29.20
CA GLU A 80 8.00 -14.57 29.64
C GLU A 80 8.60 -15.30 28.44
N ARG A 81 9.93 -15.41 28.41
CA ARG A 81 10.66 -16.27 27.48
C ARG A 81 11.20 -17.48 28.23
N ARG A 82 11.06 -18.66 27.62
CA ARG A 82 11.69 -19.90 28.10
C ARG A 82 12.98 -20.13 27.36
N GLU A 83 14.06 -20.33 28.11
CA GLU A 83 15.37 -20.68 27.60
C GLU A 83 15.71 -22.08 28.10
N GLU A 84 16.07 -22.99 27.20
CA GLU A 84 16.53 -24.32 27.58
C GLU A 84 17.90 -24.23 28.26
N SER A 85 18.08 -25.03 29.31
CA SER A 85 19.31 -25.13 30.09
C SER A 85 19.62 -26.60 30.38
N ALA A 86 20.85 -26.88 30.80
CA ALA A 86 21.25 -28.24 31.20
C ALA A 86 20.35 -28.82 32.30
N ASP A 87 19.77 -27.97 33.16
CA ASP A 87 18.90 -28.36 34.27
C ASP A 87 17.38 -28.24 33.96
N GLY A 88 16.99 -28.05 32.70
CA GLY A 88 15.59 -27.93 32.27
C GLY A 88 15.32 -26.63 31.50
N TYR A 89 14.44 -25.77 32.01
CA TYR A 89 14.16 -24.47 31.38
C TYR A 89 14.23 -23.33 32.40
N LYS A 90 14.80 -22.22 31.97
CA LYS A 90 14.80 -20.95 32.69
C LYS A 90 13.69 -20.06 32.13
N VAL A 91 12.89 -19.48 33.02
CA VAL A 91 11.90 -18.46 32.64
C VAL A 91 12.50 -17.09 32.88
N ILE A 92 12.57 -16.28 31.84
CA ILE A 92 13.06 -14.90 31.89
C ILE A 92 11.86 -13.98 31.67
N ARG A 93 11.64 -13.07 32.63
CA ARG A 93 10.67 -11.98 32.50
C ARG A 93 11.38 -10.75 31.99
N GLU A 94 10.92 -10.22 30.87
CA GLU A 94 11.51 -9.05 30.23
C GLU A 94 10.49 -8.32 29.36
N ASP A 95 10.86 -7.13 28.89
CA ASP A 95 10.10 -6.47 27.83
C ASP A 95 10.19 -7.27 26.53
N MET A 96 9.05 -7.50 25.91
CA MET A 96 8.90 -8.26 24.68
C MET A 96 9.25 -7.41 23.47
N LEU A 97 10.49 -6.89 23.45
CA LEU A 97 10.99 -5.99 22.40
C LEU A 97 10.81 -6.57 20.99
N GLY A 98 11.03 -7.88 20.81
CA GLY A 98 10.81 -8.55 19.52
C GLY A 98 9.35 -8.50 19.06
N HIS A 99 8.40 -8.65 19.98
CA HIS A 99 6.97 -8.57 19.69
C HIS A 99 6.58 -7.14 19.29
N ARG A 100 7.01 -6.15 20.07
CA ARG A 100 6.75 -4.72 19.80
C ARG A 100 7.38 -4.26 18.50
N ARG A 101 8.62 -4.68 18.23
CA ARG A 101 9.31 -4.40 16.97
C ARG A 101 8.57 -4.97 15.77
N LEU A 102 8.09 -6.21 15.83
CA LEU A 102 7.29 -6.80 14.76
C LEU A 102 6.02 -5.97 14.49
N GLN A 103 5.34 -5.51 15.54
CA GLN A 103 4.16 -4.66 15.39
C GLN A 103 4.47 -3.32 14.72
N VAL A 104 5.57 -2.67 15.12
CA VAL A 104 6.02 -1.40 14.52
C VAL A 104 6.42 -1.59 13.06
N ASP A 105 7.20 -2.63 12.76
CA ASP A 105 7.71 -2.90 11.41
C ASP A 105 6.56 -3.26 10.45
N ALA A 106 5.58 -4.05 10.90
CA ALA A 106 4.38 -4.36 10.12
C ALA A 106 3.56 -3.10 9.79
N ARG A 107 3.38 -2.20 10.77
CA ARG A 107 2.66 -0.92 10.56
C ARG A 107 3.41 -0.01 9.59
N LYS A 108 4.72 0.18 9.75
CA LYS A 108 5.56 0.94 8.80
C LYS A 108 5.41 0.43 7.37
N TRP A 109 5.47 -0.90 7.19
CA TRP A 109 5.33 -1.53 5.87
C TRP A 109 3.96 -1.30 5.23
N LEU A 110 2.88 -1.33 6.04
CA LEU A 110 1.52 -1.05 5.59
C LEU A 110 1.32 0.43 5.27
N MET A 111 1.77 1.34 6.14
CA MET A 111 1.66 2.79 5.95
C MET A 111 2.31 3.24 4.64
N ALA A 112 3.51 2.73 4.34
CA ALA A 112 4.22 3.03 3.09
C ALA A 112 3.45 2.58 1.83
N ARG A 113 2.56 1.58 1.94
CA ARG A 113 1.72 1.09 0.83
C ARG A 113 0.36 1.77 0.77
N MET A 114 -0.21 2.14 1.92
CA MET A 114 -1.49 2.82 2.03
C MET A 114 -1.40 4.30 1.65
N ALA A 115 -0.32 4.97 2.04
CA ALA A 115 -0.08 6.39 1.77
C ALA A 115 1.38 6.64 1.30
N PRO A 116 1.77 6.12 0.12
CA PRO A 116 3.16 6.16 -0.36
C PRO A 116 3.74 7.56 -0.50
N LYS A 117 2.91 8.57 -0.79
CA LYS A 117 3.37 9.97 -0.90
C LYS A 117 3.85 10.54 0.45
N LYS A 118 3.26 10.09 1.56
CA LYS A 118 3.52 10.58 2.91
C LYS A 118 4.53 9.70 3.65
N TYR A 119 4.34 8.39 3.60
CA TYR A 119 5.12 7.41 4.39
C TYR A 119 5.99 6.47 3.55
N GLY A 120 6.00 6.61 2.22
CA GLY A 120 6.92 5.88 1.37
C GLY A 120 8.34 6.41 1.49
N ASP A 121 9.32 5.53 1.28
CA ASP A 121 10.73 5.90 1.26
C ASP A 121 10.99 6.91 0.14
N LYS A 122 11.59 8.05 0.50
CA LYS A 122 11.99 9.08 -0.45
C LYS A 122 13.49 9.02 -0.65
N VAL A 123 13.91 8.68 -1.87
CA VAL A 123 15.31 8.72 -2.28
C VAL A 123 15.50 9.92 -3.19
N THR A 124 16.40 10.83 -2.82
CA THR A 124 16.88 11.89 -3.69
C THR A 124 18.23 11.47 -4.23
N SER A 125 18.33 11.22 -5.53
CA SER A 125 19.58 10.86 -6.20
C SER A 125 20.09 12.03 -7.00
N GLU A 126 21.34 12.42 -6.74
CA GLU A 126 22.10 13.28 -7.63
C GLU A 126 22.67 12.41 -8.76
N VAL A 127 22.36 12.77 -10.02
CA VAL A 127 22.83 12.04 -11.20
C VAL A 127 23.84 12.91 -11.93
N THR A 128 25.11 12.52 -11.86
CA THR A 128 26.21 13.16 -12.58
C THR A 128 26.79 12.23 -13.65
N GLY A 129 27.39 12.80 -14.68
CA GLY A 129 28.21 12.08 -15.65
C GLY A 129 29.55 11.63 -15.06
N ALA A 130 30.43 11.14 -15.93
CA ALA A 130 31.78 10.71 -15.55
C ALA A 130 32.51 11.83 -14.79
N ASP A 131 33.20 11.45 -13.71
CA ASP A 131 33.98 12.37 -12.85
C ASP A 131 33.18 13.56 -12.28
N GLY A 132 31.86 13.41 -12.10
CA GLY A 132 31.00 14.49 -11.61
C GLY A 132 30.61 15.51 -12.68
N GLY A 133 30.95 15.25 -13.94
CA GLY A 133 30.64 16.11 -15.07
C GLY A 133 29.17 16.06 -15.52
N PRO A 134 28.81 16.78 -16.58
CA PRO A 134 27.47 16.73 -17.17
C PRO A 134 27.10 15.33 -17.65
N VAL A 135 25.81 14.96 -17.54
CA VAL A 135 25.29 13.72 -18.14
C VAL A 135 25.33 13.86 -19.66
N GLU A 136 26.17 13.07 -20.32
CA GLU A 136 26.23 13.03 -21.78
C GLU A 136 25.07 12.23 -22.36
N VAL A 137 24.25 12.86 -23.21
CA VAL A 137 23.15 12.19 -23.93
C VAL A 137 23.51 12.12 -25.41
N VAL A 138 23.89 10.93 -25.88
CA VAL A 138 24.17 10.69 -27.31
C VAL A 138 22.90 10.22 -28.01
N GLY A 139 22.28 11.11 -28.80
CA GLY A 139 21.16 10.74 -29.67
C GLY A 139 21.64 10.05 -30.95
N ARG A 140 21.15 8.83 -31.22
CA ARG A 140 21.36 8.14 -32.50
C ARG A 140 20.24 8.50 -33.46
N ILE A 141 20.57 9.08 -34.61
CA ILE A 141 19.63 9.30 -35.72
C ILE A 141 19.85 8.20 -36.75
N GLU A 142 18.84 7.38 -36.99
CA GLU A 142 18.81 6.43 -38.11
C GLU A 142 18.02 7.03 -39.27
N ARG A 143 18.66 7.11 -40.45
CA ARG A 143 18.00 7.52 -41.69
C ARG A 143 17.82 6.30 -42.57
N VAL A 144 16.56 5.98 -42.90
CA VAL A 144 16.22 4.95 -43.90
C VAL A 144 15.99 5.66 -45.24
N ILE A 145 16.86 5.39 -46.21
CA ILE A 145 16.68 5.89 -47.59
C ILE A 145 15.69 4.97 -48.29
N VAL A 146 14.50 5.49 -48.60
CA VAL A 146 13.47 4.79 -49.39
C VAL A 146 13.63 5.18 -50.86
N LYS A 147 13.64 4.20 -51.77
CA LYS A 147 13.61 4.48 -53.21
C LYS A 147 12.29 5.20 -53.54
N PRO A 148 12.31 6.31 -54.30
CA PRO A 148 11.08 6.98 -54.70
C PRO A 148 10.19 6.02 -55.51
N ASN A 149 8.91 5.98 -55.16
CA ASN A 149 7.92 5.23 -55.93
C ASN A 149 7.74 5.95 -57.28
N VAL A 150 8.36 5.44 -58.33
CA VAL A 150 8.15 5.94 -59.69
C VAL A 150 6.88 5.28 -60.22
N PRO A 151 5.77 6.01 -60.43
CA PRO A 151 4.60 5.43 -61.06
C PRO A 151 4.97 4.97 -62.47
N ARG A 152 4.62 3.71 -62.78
CA ARG A 152 4.83 3.11 -64.10
C ARG A 152 4.03 3.92 -65.12
N ALA A 153 4.71 4.44 -66.14
CA ALA A 153 4.05 5.10 -67.27
C ALA A 153 3.32 4.03 -68.09
N GLU A 154 2.06 3.82 -67.79
CA GLU A 154 1.11 3.14 -68.66
C GLU A 154 -0.12 4.04 -68.80
N ASP A 155 -0.58 4.16 -70.05
CA ASP A 155 -1.82 4.78 -70.53
C ASP A 155 -1.80 6.29 -70.79
N ALA A 156 -0.92 6.72 -71.71
CA ALA A 156 -1.18 7.85 -72.58
C ALA A 156 -1.16 7.38 -74.05
N ASP A 157 -2.18 6.58 -74.41
CA ASP A 157 -2.69 6.49 -75.79
C ASP A 157 -4.08 5.84 -75.75
N GLY A 158 -5.09 6.62 -76.10
CA GLY A 158 -6.51 6.25 -76.11
C GLY A 158 -7.43 7.47 -76.15
#